data_AF-A0A2N1QLX7-F1
#
_entry.id   AF-A0A2N1QLX7-F1
#
_cell.length_a   1.000
_cell.length_b   1.000
_cell.length_c   1.000
_cell.angle_alpha   90.00
_cell.angle_beta   90.00
_cell.angle_gamma   90.00
#
_symmetry.space_group_name_H-M   'P 1'
#
loop_
_entity.id
_entity.type
_entity.pdbx_description
1 polymer ?
#
loop_
_entity_poly.entity_id
_entity_poly.type
_entity_poly.pdbx_seq_one_letter_code
_entity_poly.pdbx_strand_id
1 'polypeptide(L)'
;RSEITRDEKELFVAALYRGGRNVLCGVAEKPEPEDGNGIREKIEAALRSEDEEGLVSFFGHNTYSLRHLFKDEQRRILNLIIAEDVESVVSMLRKTISDSSELLSFLSSLAMPIPEAFRSAAEVTLNDELKRAFEADALDLAFVSQRIDEGERWGAGVDILFLRHAAMRRLERLFLLLEGEPLEQNTLRSIIELLSFLKKRGWEINLWDEQNTFAGIISSNEDLSSCGLLYETLGKMLLVRHSRVESDFTDRVTPRSQQKGVV
;
A
#
# COMPACT_ATOMS: atom_id res chain seq x y z
N ARG A 1 14.97 22.90 20.30
CA ARG A 1 15.16 24.30 19.88
C ARG A 1 13.81 24.87 19.49
N SER A 2 13.28 25.83 20.26
CA SER A 2 11.99 26.45 19.93
C SER A 2 12.19 27.51 18.84
N GLU A 3 11.41 27.47 17.75
CA GLU A 3 11.56 28.38 16.60
C GLU A 3 11.22 29.84 16.93
N ILE A 4 10.48 30.07 18.03
CA ILE A 4 9.99 31.41 18.39
C ILE A 4 10.88 32.06 19.46
N THR A 5 11.43 31.29 20.41
CA THR A 5 12.19 31.84 21.55
C THR A 5 13.70 31.60 21.50
N ARG A 6 14.20 30.74 20.61
CA ARG A 6 15.62 30.30 20.54
C ARG A 6 16.17 29.64 21.82
N ASP A 7 15.34 29.39 22.83
CA ASP A 7 15.72 28.60 24.00
C ASP A 7 15.94 27.12 23.62
N GLU A 8 17.02 26.56 24.16
CA GLU A 8 17.37 25.15 24.08
C GLU A 8 17.36 24.57 25.50
N LYS A 9 16.47 23.61 25.72
CA LYS A 9 16.41 22.81 26.95
C LYS A 9 16.65 21.35 26.60
N GLU A 10 17.50 20.70 27.36
CA GLU A 10 17.65 19.25 27.32
C GLU A 10 16.58 18.62 28.20
N LEU A 11 15.76 17.75 27.61
CA LEU A 11 14.69 17.05 28.31
C LEU A 11 15.08 15.59 28.49
N PHE A 12 14.70 15.04 29.64
CA PHE A 12 14.74 13.63 29.93
C PHE A 12 13.32 13.06 29.82
N VAL A 13 13.16 12.02 28.99
CA VAL A 13 11.86 11.40 28.71
C VAL A 13 11.95 9.90 28.94
N ALA A 14 10.97 9.34 29.63
CA ALA A 14 10.81 7.89 29.75
C ALA A 14 9.35 7.50 29.52
N ALA A 15 9.12 6.41 28.80
CA ALA A 15 7.78 5.88 28.55
C ALA A 15 7.72 4.40 28.92
N LEU A 16 6.69 4.04 29.68
CA LEU A 16 6.35 2.68 30.07
C LEU A 16 5.04 2.26 29.37
N TYR A 17 5.08 1.14 28.65
CA TYR A 17 3.90 0.52 28.04
C TYR A 17 3.72 -0.89 28.58
N ARG A 18 2.59 -1.17 29.23
CA ARG A 18 2.28 -2.48 29.85
C ARG A 18 1.11 -3.20 29.17
N GLY A 19 0.90 -2.94 27.88
CA GLY A 19 -0.21 -3.53 27.12
C GLY A 19 -1.53 -2.76 27.20
N GLY A 20 -2.38 -2.96 26.19
CA GLY A 20 -3.73 -2.40 26.11
C GLY A 20 -3.73 -0.87 26.16
N ARG A 21 -4.30 -0.28 27.22
CA ARG A 21 -4.49 1.19 27.33
C ARG A 21 -3.47 1.86 28.25
N ASN A 22 -2.49 1.11 28.75
CA ASN A 22 -1.60 1.54 29.82
C ASN A 22 -0.26 2.01 29.27
N VAL A 23 -0.23 3.25 28.78
CA VAL A 23 1.02 3.98 28.49
C VAL A 23 1.14 5.11 29.50
N LEU A 24 2.30 5.16 30.16
CA LEU A 24 2.73 6.26 31.03
C LEU A 24 4.00 6.86 30.46
N CYS A 25 4.02 8.17 30.28
CA CYS A 25 5.18 8.92 29.82
C CYS A 25 5.53 10.00 30.84
N GLY A 26 6.78 10.04 31.28
CA GLY A 26 7.32 11.08 32.13
C GLY A 26 8.23 12.00 31.35
N VAL A 27 8.11 13.31 31.56
CA VAL A 27 9.01 14.32 30.98
C VAL A 27 9.57 15.19 32.10
N ALA A 28 10.89 15.27 32.21
CA ALA A 28 11.57 16.17 33.15
C ALA A 28 12.65 16.95 32.41
N GLU A 29 13.09 18.07 32.98
CA GLU A 29 14.34 18.70 32.54
C GLU A 29 15.50 17.77 32.87
N LYS A 30 16.51 17.71 31.98
CA LYS A 30 17.68 16.87 32.23
C LYS A 30 18.31 17.28 33.56
N PRO A 31 18.48 16.35 34.51
CA PRO A 31 19.15 16.67 35.75
C PRO A 31 20.57 17.19 35.47
N GLU A 32 21.00 18.25 36.15
CA GLU A 32 22.41 18.67 36.12
C GLU A 32 23.29 17.51 36.61
N PRO A 33 24.50 17.31 36.04
CA PRO A 33 25.32 16.15 36.34
C PRO A 33 25.95 16.31 37.73
N GLU A 34 25.23 15.90 38.78
CA GLU A 34 25.85 15.73 40.11
C GLU A 34 26.35 14.32 40.39
N ASP A 35 26.03 13.30 39.58
CA ASP A 35 26.79 12.05 39.52
C ASP A 35 26.29 11.22 38.32
N GLY A 36 27.23 10.69 37.52
CA GLY A 36 26.98 10.06 36.23
C GLY A 36 26.08 8.82 36.28
N ASN A 37 25.35 8.57 35.19
CA ASN A 37 24.58 7.36 34.83
C ASN A 37 23.56 6.76 35.82
N GLY A 38 23.59 7.05 37.12
CA GLY A 38 22.77 6.38 38.14
C GLY A 38 21.28 6.69 38.04
N ILE A 39 20.90 7.90 37.62
CA ILE A 39 19.49 8.26 37.36
C ILE A 39 18.95 7.48 36.16
N ARG A 40 19.76 7.37 35.10
CA ARG A 40 19.41 6.60 33.91
C ARG A 40 19.27 5.11 34.25
N GLU A 41 20.21 4.54 34.98
CA GLU A 41 20.18 3.14 35.41
C GLU A 41 18.97 2.82 36.30
N LYS A 42 18.60 3.72 37.21
CA LYS A 42 17.39 3.59 38.04
C LYS A 42 16.11 3.59 37.21
N ILE A 43 16.02 4.46 36.22
CA ILE A 43 14.84 4.54 35.34
C ILE A 43 14.81 3.34 34.38
N GLU A 44 15.95 2.91 33.85
CA GLU A 44 16.04 1.67 33.06
C GLU A 44 15.65 0.44 33.89
N ALA A 45 16.03 0.39 35.17
CA ALA A 45 15.61 -0.67 36.09
C ALA A 45 14.09 -0.62 36.35
N ALA A 46 13.53 0.56 36.64
CA ALA A 46 12.10 0.74 36.84
C ALA A 46 11.28 0.38 35.59
N LEU A 47 11.79 0.70 34.39
CA LEU A 47 11.17 0.31 33.12
C LEU A 47 11.20 -1.22 32.93
N ARG A 48 12.31 -1.88 33.25
CA ARG A 48 12.43 -3.36 33.16
C ARG A 48 11.55 -4.10 34.16
N SER A 49 11.33 -3.51 35.34
CA SER A 49 10.47 -4.09 36.37
C SER A 49 9.01 -3.65 36.29
N GLU A 50 8.64 -2.85 35.28
CA GLU A 50 7.31 -2.25 35.10
C GLU A 50 6.81 -1.46 36.32
N ASP A 51 7.74 -0.83 37.06
CA ASP A 51 7.48 -0.09 38.29
C ASP A 51 6.96 1.33 37.99
N GLU A 52 5.64 1.46 37.95
CA GLU A 52 4.94 2.73 37.75
C GLU A 52 5.10 3.69 38.92
N GLU A 53 5.12 3.20 40.16
CA GLU A 53 5.28 4.07 41.33
C GLU A 53 6.66 4.73 41.33
N GLY A 54 7.70 3.99 40.95
CA GLY A 54 9.05 4.52 40.77
C GLY A 54 9.12 5.61 39.69
N LEU A 55 8.41 5.42 38.56
CA LEU A 55 8.34 6.42 37.49
C LEU A 55 7.54 7.66 37.90
N VAL A 56 6.38 7.49 38.55
CA VAL A 56 5.57 8.60 39.07
C VAL A 56 6.33 9.37 40.16
N SER A 57 7.07 8.67 41.01
CA SER A 57 7.91 9.32 42.03
C SER A 57 9.06 10.11 41.41
N PHE A 58 9.61 9.69 40.26
CA PHE A 58 10.70 10.39 39.59
C PHE A 58 10.23 11.61 38.81
N PHE A 59 9.14 11.47 38.03
CA PHE A 59 8.62 12.55 37.17
C PHE A 59 7.58 13.44 37.86
N GLY A 60 7.06 13.03 39.03
CA GLY A 60 6.07 13.76 39.79
C GLY A 60 4.81 14.08 38.96
N HIS A 61 4.42 15.36 38.97
CA HIS A 61 3.26 15.85 38.21
C HIS A 61 3.47 15.90 36.70
N ASN A 62 4.69 15.67 36.20
CA ASN A 62 4.99 15.66 34.76
C ASN A 62 4.83 14.27 34.14
N THR A 63 3.81 13.54 34.58
CA THR A 63 3.43 12.24 34.05
C THR A 63 2.18 12.37 33.18
N TYR A 64 2.24 11.79 31.99
CA TYR A 64 1.24 11.90 30.95
C TYR A 64 0.87 10.51 30.45
N SER A 65 -0.42 10.21 30.44
CA SER A 65 -0.96 9.05 29.72
C SER A 65 -1.37 9.42 28.30
N LEU A 66 -1.74 8.41 27.47
CA LEU A 66 -2.29 8.62 26.12
C LEU A 66 -3.38 9.69 26.07
N ARG A 67 -4.20 9.81 27.13
CA ARG A 67 -5.31 10.79 27.19
C ARG A 67 -4.85 12.24 27.08
N HIS A 68 -3.58 12.53 27.39
CA HIS A 68 -3.00 13.86 27.34
C HIS A 68 -2.37 14.21 25.98
N LEU A 69 -2.26 13.23 25.07
CA LEU A 69 -1.78 13.48 23.71
C LEU A 69 -2.87 14.16 22.87
N PHE A 70 -2.49 14.86 21.80
CA PHE A 70 -3.44 15.34 20.80
C PHE A 70 -4.17 14.17 20.13
N LYS A 71 -5.40 14.40 19.66
CA LYS A 71 -6.26 13.34 19.10
C LYS A 71 -5.60 12.56 17.96
N ASP A 72 -4.80 13.20 17.12
CA ASP A 72 -4.13 12.51 16.02
C ASP A 72 -2.98 11.62 16.51
N GLU A 73 -2.22 12.06 17.51
CA GLU A 73 -1.18 11.24 18.13
C GLU A 73 -1.78 10.10 18.97
N GLN A 74 -2.90 10.35 19.66
CA GLN A 74 -3.69 9.29 20.30
C GLN A 74 -4.10 8.23 19.29
N ARG A 75 -4.67 8.62 18.14
CA ARG A 75 -5.07 7.70 17.07
C ARG A 75 -3.87 6.93 16.53
N ARG A 76 -2.76 7.61 16.27
CA ARG A 76 -1.52 6.98 15.78
C ARG A 76 -1.02 5.90 16.75
N ILE A 77 -0.88 6.23 18.04
CA ILE A 77 -0.36 5.27 19.03
C ILE A 77 -1.37 4.14 19.29
N LEU A 78 -2.66 4.44 19.38
CA LEU A 78 -3.69 3.41 19.56
C LEU A 78 -3.77 2.45 18.37
N ASN A 79 -3.63 2.96 17.15
CA ASN A 79 -3.58 2.11 15.96
C ASN A 79 -2.36 1.18 15.97
N LEU A 80 -1.20 1.66 16.45
CA LEU A 80 -0.01 0.82 16.60
C LEU A 80 -0.22 -0.29 17.65
N ILE A 81 -0.82 0.05 18.79
CA ILE A 81 -1.12 -0.90 19.86
C ILE A 81 -2.10 -1.98 19.38
N ILE A 82 -3.20 -1.57 18.76
CA ILE A 82 -4.27 -2.47 18.34
C ILE A 82 -3.85 -3.29 17.10
N ALA A 83 -2.85 -2.84 16.32
CA ALA A 83 -2.40 -3.56 15.14
C ALA A 83 -1.94 -4.99 15.44
N GLU A 84 -1.24 -5.21 16.57
CA GLU A 84 -0.81 -6.55 16.98
C GLU A 84 -2.00 -7.44 17.35
N ASP A 85 -2.96 -6.90 18.11
CA ASP A 85 -4.19 -7.61 18.46
C ASP A 85 -5.00 -7.98 17.21
N VAL A 86 -5.12 -7.04 16.26
CA VAL A 86 -5.81 -7.26 14.98
C VAL A 86 -5.09 -8.35 14.17
N GLU A 87 -3.76 -8.31 14.08
CA GLU A 87 -2.98 -9.35 13.39
C GLU A 87 -3.22 -10.73 14.00
N SER A 88 -3.25 -10.82 15.34
CA SER A 88 -3.54 -12.05 16.06
C SER A 88 -4.94 -12.60 15.74
N VAL A 89 -5.96 -11.73 15.76
CA VAL A 89 -7.34 -12.11 15.39
C VAL A 89 -7.42 -12.57 13.93
N VAL A 90 -6.82 -11.82 13.00
CA VAL A 90 -6.79 -12.19 11.58
C VAL A 90 -6.10 -13.54 11.37
N SER A 91 -5.01 -13.80 12.08
CA SER A 91 -4.30 -15.09 12.03
C SER A 91 -5.17 -16.27 12.50
N MET A 92 -5.93 -16.09 13.58
CA MET A 92 -6.89 -17.10 14.06
C MET A 92 -8.01 -17.35 13.04
N LEU A 93 -8.55 -16.29 12.43
CA LEU A 93 -9.56 -16.41 11.38
C LEU A 93 -8.99 -17.12 10.15
N ARG A 94 -7.77 -16.78 9.73
CA ARG A 94 -7.09 -17.41 8.58
C ARG A 94 -6.93 -18.90 8.79
N LYS A 95 -6.49 -19.30 9.99
CA LYS A 95 -6.40 -20.72 10.36
C LYS A 95 -7.77 -21.41 10.30
N THR A 96 -8.80 -20.79 10.86
CA THR A 96 -10.18 -21.32 10.85
C THR A 96 -10.70 -21.57 9.43
N ILE A 97 -10.46 -20.62 8.52
CA ILE A 97 -10.85 -20.72 7.12
C ILE A 97 -10.01 -21.78 6.39
N SER A 98 -8.70 -21.82 6.61
CA SER A 98 -7.80 -22.81 6.02
C SER A 98 -8.21 -24.23 6.40
N ASP A 99 -8.45 -24.48 7.68
CA ASP A 99 -8.86 -25.77 8.23
C ASP A 99 -10.23 -26.22 7.69
N SER A 100 -11.08 -25.27 7.28
CA SER A 100 -12.44 -25.51 6.76
C SER A 100 -12.54 -25.42 5.23
N SER A 101 -11.43 -25.22 4.52
CA SER A 101 -11.42 -24.88 3.09
C SER A 101 -12.09 -25.95 2.20
N GLU A 102 -11.86 -27.22 2.48
CA GLU A 102 -12.50 -28.34 1.77
C GLU A 102 -14.02 -28.36 1.99
N LEU A 103 -14.46 -28.12 3.23
CA LEU A 103 -15.88 -28.05 3.57
C LEU A 103 -16.56 -26.86 2.89
N LEU A 104 -15.93 -25.69 2.92
CA LEU A 104 -16.46 -24.49 2.27
C LEU A 104 -16.55 -24.66 0.75
N SER A 105 -15.54 -25.31 0.15
CA SER A 105 -15.54 -25.66 -1.27
C SER A 105 -16.64 -26.67 -1.61
N PHE A 106 -16.87 -27.65 -0.74
CA PHE A 106 -17.96 -28.63 -0.90
C PHE A 106 -19.35 -27.99 -0.75
N LEU A 107 -19.54 -27.06 0.20
CA LEU A 107 -20.79 -26.30 0.30
C LEU A 107 -21.06 -25.48 -0.97
N SER A 108 -20.03 -24.80 -1.48
CA SER A 108 -20.11 -24.01 -2.72
C SER A 108 -20.44 -24.87 -3.94
N SER A 109 -19.84 -26.07 -4.07
CA SER A 109 -20.12 -26.98 -5.18
C SER A 109 -21.54 -27.55 -5.17
N LEU A 110 -22.16 -27.64 -3.98
CA LEU A 110 -23.56 -28.00 -3.81
C LEU A 110 -24.53 -26.81 -3.92
N ALA A 111 -24.03 -25.62 -4.30
CA ALA A 111 -24.79 -24.36 -4.33
C ALA A 111 -25.49 -24.05 -3.01
N MET A 112 -24.93 -24.52 -1.89
CA MET A 112 -25.44 -24.23 -0.55
C MET A 112 -24.85 -22.92 -0.04
N PRO A 113 -25.64 -22.10 0.66
CA PRO A 113 -25.13 -20.86 1.24
C PRO A 113 -24.11 -21.18 2.32
N ILE A 114 -22.94 -20.53 2.25
CA ILE A 114 -21.94 -20.62 3.32
C ILE A 114 -22.51 -19.95 4.58
N PRO A 115 -22.33 -20.54 5.78
CA PRO A 115 -22.78 -19.91 7.02
C PRO A 115 -22.14 -18.53 7.22
N GLU A 116 -22.89 -17.59 7.79
CA GLU A 116 -22.47 -16.18 7.92
C GLU A 116 -21.14 -16.02 8.65
N ALA A 117 -20.91 -16.75 9.74
CA ALA A 117 -19.66 -16.71 10.49
C ALA A 117 -18.43 -17.05 9.62
N PHE A 118 -18.55 -18.05 8.74
CA PHE A 118 -17.47 -18.42 7.82
C PHE A 118 -17.29 -17.39 6.71
N ARG A 119 -18.38 -16.82 6.18
CA ARG A 119 -18.31 -15.76 5.17
C ARG A 119 -17.63 -14.50 5.71
N SER A 120 -18.00 -14.05 6.90
CA SER A 120 -17.38 -12.87 7.53
C SER A 120 -15.90 -13.12 7.86
N ALA A 121 -15.56 -14.30 8.37
CA ALA A 121 -14.17 -14.69 8.60
C ALA A 121 -13.36 -14.73 7.29
N ALA A 122 -13.94 -15.31 6.24
CA ALA A 122 -13.34 -15.35 4.92
C ALA A 122 -13.12 -13.94 4.35
N GLU A 123 -14.09 -13.04 4.46
CA GLU A 123 -13.98 -11.65 4.01
C GLU A 123 -12.83 -10.90 4.70
N VAL A 124 -12.70 -11.02 6.02
CA VAL A 124 -11.61 -10.38 6.76
C VAL A 124 -10.25 -10.93 6.29
N THR A 125 -10.11 -12.25 6.23
CA THR A 125 -8.83 -12.89 5.85
C THR A 125 -8.45 -12.64 4.40
N LEU A 126 -9.44 -12.66 3.49
CA LEU A 126 -9.27 -12.39 2.07
C LEU A 126 -8.76 -10.97 1.82
N ASN A 127 -9.41 -9.96 2.41
CA ASN A 127 -9.00 -8.58 2.19
C ASN A 127 -7.62 -8.28 2.79
N ASP A 128 -7.29 -8.89 3.93
CA ASP A 128 -5.94 -8.80 4.51
C ASP A 128 -4.88 -9.46 3.61
N GLU A 129 -5.13 -10.65 3.07
CA GLU A 129 -4.22 -11.34 2.14
C GLU A 129 -4.02 -10.56 0.84
N LEU A 130 -5.10 -10.04 0.25
CA LEU A 130 -5.03 -9.22 -0.96
C LEU A 130 -4.27 -7.93 -0.69
N LYS A 131 -4.50 -7.28 0.46
CA LYS A 131 -3.74 -6.10 0.87
C LYS A 131 -2.25 -6.38 0.95
N ARG A 132 -1.84 -7.44 1.64
CA ARG A 132 -0.43 -7.85 1.72
C ARG A 132 0.18 -8.15 0.36
N ALA A 133 -0.56 -8.83 -0.52
CA ALA A 133 -0.09 -9.14 -1.87
C ALA A 133 0.21 -7.86 -2.70
N PHE A 134 -0.63 -6.83 -2.57
CA PHE A 134 -0.40 -5.54 -3.25
C PHE A 134 0.70 -4.68 -2.61
N GLU A 135 0.93 -4.82 -1.30
CA GLU A 135 1.98 -4.12 -0.55
C GLU A 135 3.36 -4.79 -0.70
N ALA A 136 3.41 -6.07 -1.09
CA ALA A 136 4.66 -6.80 -1.32
C ALA A 136 5.47 -6.21 -2.50
N ASP A 137 6.80 -6.37 -2.43
CA ASP A 137 7.72 -5.90 -3.48
C ASP A 137 7.41 -6.56 -4.82
N ALA A 138 7.13 -7.87 -4.83
CA ALA A 138 6.66 -8.61 -5.99
C ALA A 138 5.16 -8.93 -5.86
N LEU A 139 4.38 -8.54 -6.86
CA LEU A 139 2.94 -8.80 -6.91
C LEU A 139 2.69 -10.10 -7.68
N ASP A 140 2.17 -11.10 -6.98
CA ASP A 140 1.68 -12.33 -7.60
C ASP A 140 0.21 -12.17 -8.03
N LEU A 141 0.01 -11.81 -9.30
CA LEU A 141 -1.32 -11.64 -9.88
C LEU A 141 -2.09 -12.97 -10.01
N ALA A 142 -1.41 -14.12 -10.08
CA ALA A 142 -2.08 -15.41 -10.12
C ALA A 142 -2.71 -15.73 -8.76
N PHE A 143 -1.95 -15.52 -7.68
CA PHE A 143 -2.45 -15.62 -6.30
C PHE A 143 -3.61 -14.65 -6.07
N VAL A 144 -3.44 -13.36 -6.40
CA VAL A 144 -4.51 -12.35 -6.25
C VAL A 144 -5.77 -12.76 -7.00
N SER A 145 -5.64 -13.23 -8.25
CA SER A 145 -6.79 -13.67 -9.04
C SER A 145 -7.49 -14.86 -8.39
N GLN A 146 -6.73 -15.87 -7.94
CA GLN A 146 -7.28 -17.05 -7.28
C GLN A 146 -8.06 -16.67 -6.02
N ARG A 147 -7.50 -15.80 -5.18
CA ARG A 147 -8.12 -15.39 -3.93
C ARG A 147 -9.40 -14.60 -4.15
N ILE A 148 -9.44 -13.71 -5.14
CA ILE A 148 -10.68 -13.01 -5.54
C ILE A 148 -11.75 -14.02 -5.97
N ASP A 149 -11.39 -14.99 -6.83
CA ASP A 149 -12.34 -15.99 -7.34
C ASP A 149 -12.89 -16.89 -6.21
N GLU A 150 -12.04 -17.25 -5.24
CA GLU A 150 -12.46 -17.99 -4.03
C GLU A 150 -13.40 -17.15 -3.15
N GLY A 151 -13.08 -15.86 -2.95
CA GLY A 151 -13.93 -14.93 -2.22
C GLY A 151 -15.32 -14.78 -2.84
N GLU A 152 -15.38 -14.57 -4.16
CA GLU A 152 -16.63 -14.48 -4.92
C GLU A 152 -17.47 -15.76 -4.79
N ARG A 153 -16.84 -16.95 -4.87
CA ARG A 153 -17.52 -18.25 -4.69
C ARG A 153 -18.10 -18.43 -3.28
N TRP A 154 -17.47 -17.82 -2.28
CA TRP A 154 -17.92 -17.89 -0.89
C TRP A 154 -18.91 -16.78 -0.52
N GLY A 155 -19.10 -15.81 -1.41
CA GLY A 155 -19.86 -14.59 -1.14
C GLY A 155 -19.17 -13.68 -0.12
N ALA A 156 -17.84 -13.79 0.02
CA ALA A 156 -17.04 -12.90 0.84
C ALA A 156 -16.77 -11.60 0.06
N GLY A 157 -17.03 -10.44 0.68
CA GLY A 157 -16.82 -9.15 0.04
C GLY A 157 -15.35 -8.90 -0.30
N VAL A 158 -15.06 -8.46 -1.52
CA VAL A 158 -13.74 -7.99 -1.92
C VAL A 158 -13.75 -6.45 -1.90
N ASP A 159 -12.79 -5.83 -1.22
CA ASP A 159 -12.60 -4.38 -1.21
C ASP A 159 -11.99 -3.89 -2.54
N ILE A 160 -12.82 -3.87 -3.58
CA ILE A 160 -12.43 -3.45 -4.93
C ILE A 160 -11.89 -2.01 -4.93
N LEU A 161 -12.41 -1.13 -4.07
CA LEU A 161 -11.95 0.25 -3.98
C LEU A 161 -10.49 0.30 -3.52
N PHE A 162 -10.17 -0.42 -2.44
CA PHE A 162 -8.80 -0.55 -1.97
C PHE A 162 -7.88 -1.12 -3.05
N LEU A 163 -8.28 -2.21 -3.72
CA LEU A 163 -7.43 -2.86 -4.72
C LEU A 163 -7.18 -1.98 -5.95
N ARG A 164 -8.18 -1.20 -6.39
CA ARG A 164 -7.99 -0.20 -7.46
C ARG A 164 -6.98 0.87 -7.06
N HIS A 165 -7.08 1.40 -5.84
CA HIS A 165 -6.11 2.37 -5.33
C HIS A 165 -4.71 1.78 -5.17
N ALA A 166 -4.60 0.54 -4.67
CA ALA A 166 -3.33 -0.14 -4.52
C ALA A 166 -2.67 -0.44 -5.87
N ALA A 167 -3.45 -0.86 -6.87
CA ALA A 167 -3.01 -1.06 -8.24
C ALA A 167 -2.52 0.25 -8.89
N MET A 168 -3.26 1.35 -8.73
CA MET A 168 -2.87 2.67 -9.23
C MET A 168 -1.50 3.09 -8.67
N ARG A 169 -1.34 3.09 -7.33
CA ARG A 169 -0.06 3.42 -6.71
C ARG A 169 1.10 2.53 -7.18
N ARG A 170 0.81 1.27 -7.49
CA ARG A 170 1.82 0.35 -8.01
C ARG A 170 2.19 0.69 -9.45
N LEU A 171 1.23 1.03 -10.30
CA LEU A 171 1.48 1.53 -11.66
C LEU A 171 2.31 2.81 -11.63
N GLU A 172 1.94 3.79 -10.81
CA GLU A 172 2.71 5.03 -10.63
C GLU A 172 4.20 4.75 -10.34
N ARG A 173 4.48 3.83 -9.41
CA ARG A 173 5.87 3.41 -9.11
C ARG A 173 6.55 2.70 -10.29
N LEU A 174 5.85 1.82 -10.98
CA LEU A 174 6.40 1.10 -12.14
C LEU A 174 6.69 2.05 -13.31
N PHE A 175 5.84 3.04 -13.56
CA PHE A 175 6.08 4.05 -14.60
C PHE A 175 7.25 4.97 -14.23
N LEU A 176 7.41 5.33 -12.96
CA LEU A 176 8.59 6.07 -12.50
C LEU A 176 9.89 5.28 -12.71
N LEU A 177 9.87 3.97 -12.42
CA LEU A 177 11.01 3.09 -12.70
C LEU A 177 11.29 3.00 -14.20
N LEU A 178 10.23 2.88 -15.01
CA LEU A 178 10.35 2.82 -16.47
C LEU A 178 10.91 4.12 -17.06
N GLU A 179 10.55 5.28 -16.51
CA GLU A 179 11.10 6.57 -16.93
C GLU A 179 12.60 6.68 -16.63
N GLY A 180 13.06 6.10 -15.51
CA GLY A 180 14.48 6.04 -15.17
C GLY A 180 15.29 5.03 -15.99
N GLU A 181 14.68 3.88 -16.33
CA GLU A 181 15.31 2.82 -17.12
C GLU A 181 14.36 2.29 -18.22
N PRO A 182 14.24 2.99 -19.37
CA PRO A 182 13.27 2.66 -20.42
C PRO A 182 13.45 1.30 -21.10
N LEU A 183 14.63 0.70 -20.98
CA LEU A 183 14.94 -0.62 -21.57
C LEU A 183 14.75 -1.78 -20.59
N GLU A 184 14.27 -1.53 -19.36
CA GLU A 184 14.08 -2.59 -18.36
C GLU A 184 12.82 -3.41 -18.65
N GLN A 185 13.02 -4.59 -19.24
CA GLN A 185 11.93 -5.45 -19.72
C GLN A 185 11.03 -5.96 -18.60
N ASN A 186 11.55 -6.20 -17.40
CA ASN A 186 10.76 -6.72 -16.29
C ASN A 186 9.74 -5.69 -15.81
N THR A 187 10.12 -4.42 -15.79
CA THR A 187 9.22 -3.30 -15.47
C THR A 187 8.10 -3.19 -16.51
N LEU A 188 8.44 -3.22 -17.80
CA LEU A 188 7.44 -3.23 -18.89
C LEU A 188 6.46 -4.40 -18.78
N ARG A 189 6.96 -5.61 -18.56
CA ARG A 189 6.13 -6.81 -18.39
C ARG A 189 5.20 -6.67 -17.19
N SER A 190 5.72 -6.20 -16.05
CA SER A 190 4.94 -5.98 -14.83
C SER A 190 3.79 -4.98 -15.04
N ILE A 191 4.03 -3.89 -15.79
CA ILE A 191 3.00 -2.91 -16.15
C ILE A 191 1.93 -3.57 -17.04
N ILE A 192 2.34 -4.27 -18.10
CA ILE A 192 1.42 -4.94 -19.04
C ILE A 192 0.57 -5.98 -18.32
N GLU A 193 1.17 -6.79 -17.46
CA GLU A 193 0.47 -7.82 -16.68
C GLU A 193 -0.57 -7.20 -15.74
N LEU A 194 -0.19 -6.14 -15.01
CA LEU A 194 -1.11 -5.45 -14.10
C LEU A 194 -2.26 -4.77 -14.86
N LEU A 195 -1.99 -4.06 -15.94
CA LEU A 195 -3.04 -3.46 -16.77
C LEU A 195 -3.95 -4.53 -17.39
N SER A 196 -3.41 -5.69 -17.77
CA SER A 196 -4.17 -6.80 -18.33
C SER A 196 -5.09 -7.41 -17.28
N PHE A 197 -4.59 -7.58 -16.06
CA PHE A 197 -5.36 -8.04 -14.91
C PHE A 197 -6.54 -7.09 -14.62
N LEU A 198 -6.29 -5.78 -14.55
CA LEU A 198 -7.33 -4.77 -14.30
C LEU A 198 -8.40 -4.78 -15.40
N LYS A 199 -7.98 -4.85 -16.66
CA LYS A 199 -8.89 -4.96 -17.81
C LYS A 199 -9.75 -6.22 -17.75
N LYS A 200 -9.14 -7.38 -17.45
CA LYS A 200 -9.87 -8.66 -17.31
C LYS A 200 -10.91 -8.61 -16.21
N ARG A 201 -10.62 -7.92 -15.11
CA ARG A 201 -11.55 -7.71 -13.98
C ARG A 201 -12.58 -6.61 -14.22
N GLY A 202 -12.47 -5.83 -15.31
CA GLY A 202 -13.34 -4.68 -15.56
C GLY A 202 -13.14 -3.54 -14.56
N TRP A 203 -11.96 -3.46 -13.94
CA TRP A 203 -11.64 -2.41 -12.97
C TRP A 203 -11.10 -1.19 -13.69
N GLU A 204 -11.96 -0.21 -13.89
CA GLU A 204 -11.56 1.06 -14.51
C GLU A 204 -10.62 1.82 -13.59
N ILE A 205 -9.55 2.41 -14.13
CA ILE A 205 -8.67 3.32 -13.41
C ILE A 205 -8.33 4.50 -14.31
N ASN A 206 -8.11 5.67 -13.71
CA ASN A 206 -7.68 6.83 -14.47
C ASN A 206 -6.18 6.71 -14.72
N LEU A 207 -5.77 6.56 -15.98
CA LEU A 207 -4.38 6.34 -16.40
C LEU A 207 -3.72 7.59 -17.00
N TRP A 208 -4.29 8.79 -16.76
CA TRP A 208 -3.87 9.99 -17.48
C TRP A 208 -2.39 10.35 -17.23
N ASP A 209 -1.91 10.23 -15.99
CA ASP A 209 -0.51 10.51 -15.67
C ASP A 209 0.42 9.46 -16.31
N GLU A 210 0.07 8.18 -16.24
CA GLU A 210 0.82 7.08 -16.86
C GLU A 210 0.89 7.20 -18.39
N GLN A 211 -0.21 7.64 -19.02
CA GLN A 211 -0.25 7.92 -20.46
C GLN A 211 0.73 9.04 -20.84
N ASN A 212 0.80 10.10 -20.02
CA ASN A 212 1.71 11.21 -20.26
C ASN A 212 3.19 10.80 -20.06
N THR A 213 3.49 10.07 -18.98
CA THR A 213 4.84 9.53 -18.74
C THR A 213 5.28 8.64 -19.91
N PHE A 214 4.40 7.72 -20.34
CA PHE A 214 4.69 6.85 -21.47
C PHE A 214 4.92 7.61 -22.79
N ALA A 215 4.10 8.63 -23.08
CA ALA A 215 4.28 9.48 -24.26
C ALA A 215 5.61 10.26 -24.19
N GLY A 216 5.99 10.74 -23.00
CA GLY A 216 7.29 11.37 -22.74
C GLY A 216 8.46 10.45 -23.11
N ILE A 217 8.42 9.20 -22.64
CA ILE A 217 9.46 8.19 -22.92
C ILE A 217 9.56 7.91 -24.42
N ILE A 218 8.44 7.69 -25.12
CA ILE A 218 8.47 7.44 -26.58
C ILE A 218 8.99 8.64 -27.37
N SER A 219 8.72 9.86 -26.88
CA SER A 219 9.19 11.09 -27.52
C SER A 219 10.67 11.38 -27.27
N SER A 220 11.29 10.68 -26.32
CA SER A 220 12.72 10.75 -26.07
C SER A 220 13.50 10.20 -27.28
N ASN A 221 14.77 10.61 -27.41
CA ASN A 221 15.62 10.22 -28.53
C ASN A 221 16.34 8.88 -28.28
N GLU A 222 15.81 8.04 -27.38
CA GLU A 222 16.36 6.74 -27.04
C GLU A 222 15.98 5.65 -28.05
N ASP A 223 16.90 4.71 -28.29
CA ASP A 223 16.65 3.56 -29.14
C ASP A 223 15.95 2.45 -28.36
N LEU A 224 14.62 2.39 -28.48
CA LEU A 224 13.76 1.41 -27.80
C LEU A 224 13.60 0.09 -28.58
N SER A 225 14.36 -0.13 -29.66
CA SER A 225 14.19 -1.26 -30.58
C SER A 225 14.29 -2.63 -29.89
N SER A 226 15.12 -2.74 -28.84
CA SER A 226 15.28 -3.98 -28.06
C SER A 226 14.01 -4.40 -27.29
N CYS A 227 13.11 -3.46 -27.01
CA CYS A 227 11.87 -3.67 -26.27
C CYS A 227 10.61 -3.34 -27.12
N GLY A 228 10.75 -3.18 -28.44
CA GLY A 228 9.72 -2.64 -29.32
C GLY A 228 8.35 -3.31 -29.20
N LEU A 229 8.30 -4.65 -29.10
CA LEU A 229 7.04 -5.40 -28.94
C LEU A 229 6.31 -5.09 -27.62
N LEU A 230 7.07 -4.89 -26.53
CA LEU A 230 6.51 -4.55 -25.23
C LEU A 230 5.96 -3.12 -25.23
N TYR A 231 6.71 -2.18 -25.82
CA TYR A 231 6.24 -0.81 -26.02
C TYR A 231 5.00 -0.71 -26.90
N GLU A 232 4.94 -1.48 -27.99
CA GLU A 232 3.75 -1.53 -28.85
C GLU A 232 2.53 -2.07 -28.09
N THR A 233 2.74 -3.14 -27.31
CA THR A 233 1.68 -3.73 -26.47
C THR A 233 1.18 -2.75 -25.43
N LEU A 234 2.10 -2.09 -24.71
CA LEU A 234 1.77 -1.11 -23.69
C LEU A 234 1.05 0.11 -24.30
N GLY A 235 1.51 0.61 -25.45
CA GLY A 235 0.86 1.73 -26.15
C GLY A 235 -0.58 1.42 -26.57
N LYS A 236 -0.86 0.19 -27.05
CA LYS A 236 -2.23 -0.26 -27.35
C LYS A 236 -3.12 -0.28 -26.10
N MET A 237 -2.58 -0.69 -24.95
CA MET A 237 -3.33 -0.75 -23.69
C MET A 237 -3.61 0.63 -23.10
N LEU A 238 -2.66 1.55 -23.22
CA LEU A 238 -2.79 2.93 -22.79
C LEU A 238 -3.56 3.82 -23.77
N LEU A 239 -3.93 3.30 -24.95
CA LEU A 239 -4.54 4.06 -26.05
C LEU A 239 -3.66 5.23 -26.53
N VAL A 240 -2.34 5.10 -26.40
CA VAL A 240 -1.35 6.08 -26.87
C VAL A 240 -0.78 5.60 -28.21
N ARG A 241 -0.88 6.42 -29.27
CA ARG A 241 -0.40 6.04 -30.62
C ARG A 241 1.13 6.00 -30.67
N HIS A 242 1.70 4.84 -30.95
CA HIS A 242 3.13 4.65 -31.23
C HIS A 242 3.45 5.10 -32.67
N SER A 243 3.86 6.35 -32.90
CA SER A 243 4.21 6.85 -34.23
C SER A 243 5.70 6.67 -34.55
N ARG A 244 6.23 5.43 -34.47
CA ARG A 244 7.62 5.15 -34.87
C ARG A 244 7.96 3.67 -35.13
N VAL A 245 7.08 2.90 -35.78
CA VAL A 245 7.48 1.72 -36.56
C VAL A 245 6.54 1.60 -37.76
N GLU A 246 6.92 2.22 -38.87
CA GLU A 246 6.77 1.74 -40.26
C GLU A 246 7.00 2.91 -41.22
N SER A 247 8.16 2.89 -41.87
CA SER A 247 8.38 3.57 -43.14
C SER A 247 7.66 2.78 -44.23
N ASP A 248 6.49 3.24 -44.66
CA ASP A 248 6.04 3.11 -46.04
C ASP A 248 4.73 3.88 -46.23
N PHE A 249 4.82 5.06 -46.82
CA PHE A 249 3.91 5.55 -47.86
C PHE A 249 4.53 6.82 -48.44
N THR A 250 5.57 6.61 -49.23
CA THR A 250 5.92 7.52 -50.32
C THR A 250 4.80 7.53 -51.35
N ASP A 251 4.51 8.74 -51.84
CA ASP A 251 3.83 9.05 -53.09
C ASP A 251 2.43 8.49 -53.34
N ARG A 252 1.45 9.39 -53.16
CA ARG A 252 0.73 9.94 -54.32
C ARG A 252 0.16 11.32 -54.01
N VAL A 253 0.97 12.33 -54.26
CA VAL A 253 0.47 13.62 -54.71
C VAL A 253 -0.09 13.41 -56.13
N THR A 254 -1.35 13.76 -56.35
CA THR A 254 -1.79 14.21 -57.68
C THR A 254 -2.87 15.28 -57.52
N PRO A 255 -2.73 16.45 -58.17
CA PRO A 255 -3.60 17.61 -57.94
C PRO A 255 -4.73 17.74 -58.99
N ARG A 256 -5.69 18.62 -58.65
CA ARG A 256 -6.69 19.34 -59.50
C ARG A 256 -7.91 18.56 -60.05
N SER A 257 -9.11 19.08 -59.75
CA SER A 257 -9.78 20.04 -60.66
C SER A 257 -11.10 20.58 -60.07
N GLN A 258 -11.32 21.88 -60.31
CA GLN A 258 -12.58 22.60 -60.17
C GLN A 258 -13.53 22.26 -61.34
N GLN A 259 -14.84 22.13 -61.09
CA GLN A 259 -15.99 22.57 -61.93
C GLN A 259 -17.30 22.11 -61.25
N LYS A 260 -18.14 23.02 -60.72
CA LYS A 260 -19.29 23.75 -61.32
C LYS A 260 -20.57 22.92 -61.58
N GLY A 261 -21.70 23.43 -61.05
CA GLY A 261 -23.11 23.10 -61.38
C GLY A 261 -23.92 22.83 -60.10
N VAL A 262 -24.68 23.75 -59.50
CA VAL A 262 -25.97 24.36 -59.92
C VAL A 262 -26.99 23.32 -60.38
N VAL A 263 -27.90 22.92 -59.49
CA VAL A 263 -29.36 23.12 -59.55
C VAL A 263 -29.86 23.34 -58.13
#